data_AF-A0A5J4PAH8-F1
#
_entry.id   AF-A0A5J4PAH8-F1
#
_cell.length_a   1.000
_cell.length_b   1.000
_cell.length_c   1.000
_cell.angle_alpha   90.00
_cell.angle_beta   90.00
_cell.angle_gamma   90.00
#
_symmetry.space_group_name_H-M   'P 1'
#
loop_
_entity.id
_entity.type
_entity.pdbx_description
1 polymer ?
#
loop_
_entity_poly.entity_id
_entity_poly.type
_entity_poly.pdbx_seq_one_letter_code
_entity_poly.pdbx_strand_id
1 'polypeptide(L)'
;MNRELIGFPQSVKNRTEAIQHRIENAGITRKIGKNQVRAIGVMLSGTSEDMKRIEEAENLNDWCADSVDWLQKTFGADNVVSAVLHRDETTPHIHATVVP
;
A
#
# COMPACT_ATOMS: atom_id res chain seq x y z
N MET A 1 6.66 -12.52 -9.75
CA MET A 1 5.33 -12.87 -9.18
C MET A 1 5.00 -11.91 -8.05
N ASN A 2 3.79 -11.37 -8.02
CA ASN A 2 3.41 -10.27 -7.12
C ASN A 2 2.95 -10.79 -5.77
N ARG A 3 3.10 -9.98 -4.71
CA ARG A 3 2.81 -10.37 -3.33
C ARG A 3 2.07 -9.26 -2.58
N GLU A 4 0.96 -9.60 -1.95
CA GLU A 4 0.26 -8.73 -1.01
C GLU A 4 1.07 -8.61 0.29
N LEU A 5 1.30 -7.38 0.74
CA LEU A 5 2.06 -7.06 1.96
C LEU A 5 1.14 -6.67 3.12
N ILE A 6 -0.09 -6.26 2.83
CA ILE A 6 -1.13 -5.94 3.80
C ILE A 6 -2.37 -6.75 3.44
N GLY A 7 -2.90 -7.50 4.40
CA GLY A 7 -4.14 -8.25 4.24
C GLY A 7 -5.37 -7.35 4.37
N PHE A 8 -6.43 -7.68 3.64
CA PHE A 8 -7.70 -6.98 3.78
C PHE A 8 -8.46 -7.43 5.04
N PRO A 9 -9.33 -6.56 5.61
CA PRO A 9 -10.27 -6.96 6.65
C PRO A 9 -11.17 -8.12 6.21
N GLN A 10 -11.75 -8.84 7.17
CA GLN A 10 -12.70 -9.91 6.88
C GLN A 10 -13.85 -9.38 6.01
N SER A 11 -14.23 -10.14 4.98
CA SER A 11 -15.25 -9.80 3.97
C SER A 11 -14.89 -8.75 2.91
N VAL A 12 -13.75 -8.07 3.03
CA VAL A 12 -13.21 -7.17 2.00
C VAL A 12 -12.42 -7.99 0.98
N LYS A 13 -12.76 -7.86 -0.30
CA LYS A 13 -12.22 -8.73 -1.37
C LYS A 13 -11.17 -8.07 -2.25
N ASN A 14 -11.11 -6.75 -2.27
CA ASN A 14 -10.25 -6.01 -3.16
C ASN A 14 -9.96 -4.60 -2.64
N ARG A 15 -9.01 -3.92 -3.29
CA ARG A 15 -8.57 -2.56 -2.96
C ARG A 15 -9.72 -1.53 -2.96
N THR A 16 -10.68 -1.63 -3.89
CA THR A 16 -11.80 -0.69 -3.96
C THR A 16 -12.70 -0.82 -2.73
N GLU A 17 -13.02 -2.06 -2.35
CA GLU A 17 -13.75 -2.36 -1.13
C GLU A 17 -12.97 -1.94 0.12
N ALA A 18 -11.64 -2.10 0.13
CA ALA A 18 -10.80 -1.70 1.26
C ALA A 18 -10.81 -0.17 1.48
N ILE A 19 -10.74 0.63 0.40
CA ILE A 19 -10.89 2.09 0.46
C ILE A 19 -12.26 2.45 1.05
N GLN A 20 -13.33 1.84 0.53
CA GLN A 20 -14.69 2.14 0.97
C GLN A 20 -14.92 1.74 2.43
N HIS A 21 -14.47 0.55 2.83
CA HIS A 21 -14.52 0.06 4.20
C HIS A 21 -13.81 1.03 5.16
N ARG A 22 -12.61 1.49 4.82
CA ARG A 22 -11.89 2.44 5.66
C ARG A 22 -12.65 3.76 5.84
N ILE A 23 -13.21 4.31 4.77
CA ILE A 23 -14.00 5.54 4.81
C ILE A 23 -15.25 5.39 5.69
N GLU A 24 -15.98 4.28 5.56
CA GLU A 24 -17.19 3.99 6.34
C GLU A 24 -16.90 3.84 7.83
N ASN A 25 -15.73 3.31 8.17
CA ASN A 25 -15.31 3.05 9.55
C ASN A 25 -14.39 4.16 10.11
N ALA A 26 -14.28 5.31 9.44
CA ALA A 26 -13.44 6.43 9.88
C ALA A 26 -14.09 7.38 10.87
N GLY A 27 -15.35 7.16 11.25
CA GLY A 27 -16.08 8.06 12.15
C GLY A 27 -16.36 9.44 11.54
N ILE A 28 -16.38 9.54 10.20
CA ILE A 28 -16.64 10.79 9.49
C ILE A 28 -18.13 11.14 9.65
N THR A 29 -18.42 12.24 10.35
CA THR A 29 -19.79 12.71 10.59
C THR A 29 -20.31 13.66 9.51
N ARG A 30 -19.39 14.27 8.73
CA ARG A 30 -19.73 15.18 7.63
C ARG A 30 -19.97 14.42 6.33
N LYS A 31 -20.78 15.02 5.44
CA LYS A 31 -20.94 14.50 4.07
C LYS A 31 -19.59 14.52 3.33
N ILE A 32 -19.25 13.41 2.68
CA ILE A 32 -18.11 13.32 1.76
C ILE A 32 -18.51 13.96 0.42
N GLY A 33 -17.68 14.90 -0.05
CA GLY A 33 -17.94 15.60 -1.30
C GLY A 33 -17.89 14.66 -2.50
N LYS A 34 -18.70 14.95 -3.53
CA LYS A 34 -18.74 14.14 -4.78
C LYS A 34 -17.36 13.99 -5.43
N ASN A 35 -16.53 15.03 -5.33
CA ASN A 35 -15.19 15.09 -5.95
C ASN A 35 -14.05 15.07 -4.91
N GLN A 36 -14.33 14.66 -3.66
CA GLN A 36 -13.28 14.56 -2.65
C GLN A 36 -12.38 13.37 -2.98
N VAL A 37 -11.05 13.57 -2.93
CA VAL A 37 -10.07 12.49 -3.09
C VAL A 37 -10.30 11.45 -1.99
N ARG A 38 -10.47 10.19 -2.41
CA ARG A 38 -10.75 9.05 -1.51
C ARG A 38 -9.54 8.17 -1.25
N ALA A 39 -8.55 8.23 -2.13
CA ALA A 39 -7.35 7.43 -2.04
C ALA A 39 -6.18 8.15 -2.71
N ILE A 40 -5.00 7.95 -2.16
CA ILE A 40 -3.72 8.37 -2.68
C ILE A 40 -2.94 7.10 -3.02
N GLY A 41 -2.50 6.98 -4.27
CA GLY A 41 -1.58 5.92 -4.69
C GLY A 41 -0.15 6.33 -4.37
N VAL A 42 0.60 5.44 -3.72
CA VAL A 42 2.03 5.63 -3.41
C VAL A 42 2.82 4.52 -4.07
N MET A 43 3.84 4.89 -4.84
CA MET A 43 4.77 3.95 -5.44
C MET A 43 6.11 4.05 -4.69
N LEU A 44 6.61 2.94 -4.17
CA LEU A 44 7.92 2.86 -3.53
C LEU A 44 8.83 1.95 -4.35
N SER A 45 9.99 2.46 -4.73
CA SER A 45 11.01 1.71 -5.45
C SER A 45 12.37 2.36 -5.26
N GLY A 46 13.40 1.71 -5.77
CA GLY A 46 14.74 2.24 -5.93
C GLY A 46 15.11 2.38 -7.41
N THR A 47 16.39 2.62 -7.68
CA THR A 47 16.92 2.41 -9.04
C THR A 47 16.84 0.93 -9.41
N SER A 48 16.83 0.60 -10.70
CA SER A 48 16.88 -0.80 -11.15
C SER A 48 18.10 -1.55 -10.60
N GLU A 49 19.24 -0.87 -10.50
CA GLU A 49 20.47 -1.43 -9.92
C GLU A 49 20.32 -1.72 -8.42
N ASP A 50 19.78 -0.76 -7.66
CA ASP A 50 19.59 -0.94 -6.22
C ASP A 50 18.58 -2.05 -5.91
N MET A 51 17.46 -2.09 -6.61
CA MET A 51 16.45 -3.12 -6.39
C MET A 51 16.96 -4.51 -6.76
N LYS A 52 17.74 -4.62 -7.84
CA LYS A 52 18.41 -5.87 -8.21
C LYS A 52 19.39 -6.32 -7.11
N ARG A 53 20.20 -5.40 -6.59
CA ARG A 53 21.13 -5.69 -5.47
C ARG A 53 20.39 -6.14 -4.21
N ILE A 54 19.25 -5.52 -3.88
CA ILE A 54 18.40 -5.92 -2.74
C ILE A 54 17.83 -7.33 -2.95
N GLU A 55 17.35 -7.65 -4.15
CA GLU A 55 16.84 -8.99 -4.47
C GLU A 55 17.94 -10.07 -4.42
N GLU A 56 19.10 -9.80 -5.01
CA GLU A 56 20.25 -10.73 -5.02
C GLU A 56 20.82 -10.98 -3.61
N ALA A 57 20.72 -9.98 -2.73
CA ALA A 57 21.10 -10.11 -1.32
C ALA A 57 20.00 -10.76 -0.44
N GLU A 58 18.90 -11.23 -1.03
CA GLU A 58 17.73 -11.79 -0.34
C GLU A 58 17.03 -10.83 0.66
N ASN A 59 17.33 -9.53 0.57
CA ASN A 59 16.84 -8.49 1.49
C ASN A 59 15.50 -7.87 1.05
N LEU A 60 14.86 -8.41 0.01
CA LEU A 60 13.59 -7.86 -0.50
C LEU A 60 12.47 -7.90 0.55
N ASN A 61 12.47 -8.90 1.43
CA ASN A 61 11.50 -8.99 2.52
C ASN A 61 11.66 -7.87 3.54
N ASP A 62 12.89 -7.59 3.94
CA ASP A 62 13.20 -6.52 4.90
C ASP A 62 12.86 -5.15 4.31
N TRP A 63 13.24 -4.92 3.05
CA TRP A 63 12.85 -3.71 2.33
C TRP A 63 11.33 -3.52 2.24
N CYS A 64 10.57 -4.60 2.03
CA CYS A 64 9.10 -4.55 2.05
C CYS A 64 8.56 -4.20 3.44
N ALA A 65 9.11 -4.82 4.49
CA ALA A 65 8.69 -4.59 5.87
C ALA A 65 8.95 -3.14 6.29
N ASP A 66 10.15 -2.62 6.02
CA ASP A 66 10.52 -1.23 6.31
C ASP A 66 9.65 -0.23 5.52
N SER A 67 9.36 -0.54 4.25
CA SER A 67 8.50 0.30 3.41
C SER A 67 7.07 0.37 3.95
N VAL A 68 6.50 -0.77 4.35
CA VAL A 68 5.15 -0.82 4.95
C VAL A 68 5.12 -0.13 6.31
N ASP A 69 6.12 -0.38 7.16
CA ASP A 69 6.25 0.28 8.45
C ASP A 69 6.33 1.81 8.32
N TRP A 70 7.13 2.31 7.37
CA TRP A 70 7.21 3.75 7.08
C TRP A 70 5.86 4.32 6.63
N LEU A 71 5.15 3.63 5.72
CA LEU A 71 3.82 4.04 5.27
C LEU A 71 2.84 4.13 6.44
N GLN A 72 2.80 3.11 7.30
CA GLN A 72 1.89 3.04 8.44
C GLN A 72 2.20 4.10 9.49
N LYS A 73 3.50 4.37 9.75
CA LYS A 73 3.93 5.46 10.65
C LYS A 73 3.60 6.84 10.09
N THR A 74 3.70 7.02 8.77
CA THR A 74 3.50 8.31 8.10
C THR A 74 2.03 8.66 7.93
N PHE A 75 1.22 7.69 7.49
CA PHE A 75 -0.17 7.92 7.11
C PHE A 75 -1.18 7.36 8.12
N GLY A 76 -0.74 6.57 9.09
CA GLY A 76 -1.58 5.81 10.02
C GLY A 76 -1.86 4.40 9.51
N ALA A 77 -1.72 3.41 10.38
CA ALA A 77 -1.84 1.99 10.01
C ALA A 77 -3.19 1.66 9.35
N ASP A 78 -4.30 2.17 9.89
CA ASP A 78 -5.64 1.95 9.33
C ASP A 78 -5.85 2.64 7.97
N ASN A 79 -5.06 3.69 7.67
CA ASN A 79 -5.19 4.43 6.42
C ASN A 79 -4.45 3.75 5.25
N VAL A 80 -3.47 2.89 5.52
CA VAL A 80 -2.77 2.12 4.47
C VAL A 80 -3.56 0.84 4.17
N VAL A 81 -4.52 0.92 3.25
CA VAL A 81 -5.52 -0.12 3.02
C VAL A 81 -5.09 -1.22 2.04
N SER A 82 -3.97 -1.03 1.34
CA SER A 82 -3.41 -1.98 0.39
C SER A 82 -1.93 -1.67 0.19
N ALA A 83 -1.10 -2.71 0.12
CA ALA A 83 0.29 -2.62 -0.34
C ALA A 83 0.63 -3.92 -1.08
N VAL A 84 1.09 -3.80 -2.32
CA VAL A 84 1.41 -4.94 -3.19
C VAL A 84 2.80 -4.75 -3.77
N LEU A 85 3.66 -5.75 -3.57
CA LEU A 85 4.95 -5.86 -4.22
C LEU A 85 4.77 -6.41 -5.63
N HIS A 86 5.18 -5.65 -6.62
CA HIS A 86 5.27 -6.05 -8.02
C HIS A 86 6.68 -6.52 -8.36
N ARG A 87 6.80 -7.71 -8.96
CA ARG A 87 8.08 -8.34 -9.38
C ARG A 87 7.99 -8.95 -10.78
N ASP A 88 6.92 -8.67 -11.49
CA ASP A 88 6.66 -9.09 -12.87
C ASP A 88 6.99 -7.98 -13.89
N GLU A 89 7.57 -6.88 -13.42
CA GLU A 89 8.00 -5.73 -14.20
C GLU A 89 9.52 -5.53 -14.11
N THR A 90 10.06 -4.50 -14.79
CA THR A 90 11.51 -4.25 -14.91
C THR A 90 12.21 -4.01 -13.58
N THR A 91 11.56 -3.25 -12.69
CA THR A 91 12.11 -2.89 -11.38
C THR A 91 11.11 -3.26 -10.30
N PRO A 92 11.48 -4.09 -9.30
CA PRO A 92 10.62 -4.37 -8.17
C PRO A 92 10.15 -3.08 -7.48
N HIS A 93 8.85 -2.98 -7.23
CA HIS A 93 8.26 -1.80 -6.60
C HIS A 93 7.01 -2.17 -5.82
N ILE A 94 6.64 -1.33 -4.85
CA ILE A 94 5.41 -1.46 -4.08
C ILE A 94 4.40 -0.44 -4.57
N HIS A 95 3.20 -0.90 -4.89
CA HIS A 95 2.03 -0.05 -5.01
C HIS A 95 1.22 -0.10 -3.72
N ALA A 96 1.21 1.02 -3.00
CA ALA A 96 0.41 1.22 -1.81
C ALA A 96 -0.76 2.16 -2.07
N THR A 97 -1.81 2.03 -1.25
CA THR A 97 -3.01 2.87 -1.31
C THR A 97 -3.35 3.38 0.06
N VAL A 98 -3.42 4.70 0.17
CA VAL A 98 -3.68 5.42 1.42
C VAL A 98 -5.03 6.13 1.33
N VAL A 99 -5.89 5.99 2.33
CA VAL A 99 -7.10 6.81 2.49
C VAL A 99 -6.73 8.07 3.30
N PRO A 100 -6.92 9.28 2.75
CA PRO A 100 -6.50 10.54 3.39
C PRO A 100 -7.48 11.05 4.46
#